data_AF-A0RZ23-F1
#
_entry.id   AF-A0RZ23-F1
#
_cell.length_a   1.000
_cell.length_b   1.000
_cell.length_c   1.000
_cell.angle_alpha   90.00
_cell.angle_beta   90.00
_cell.angle_gamma   90.00
#
_symmetry.space_group_name_H-M   'P 1'
#
loop_
_entity.id
_entity.type
_entity.pdbx_description
1 polymer ?
#
loop_
_entity_poly.entity_id
_entity_poly.type
_entity_poly.pdbx_seq_one_letter_code
_entity_poly.pdbx_strand_id
1 'polypeptide(L)'
;MSVVPLDVKEGMGVGTTFRVIGDFGGKRLEWDCETTEYKRNSRITAEQFKGPFKHWKITNDFEELGENETRVTLTVDYVMPFGPLGSILNKAKFAKSAERGMETALYNVRGLLEGNGSIPVYITLDAYRKLLAEKKKMHNVPVSTVLTQILKEYDEIQAKVPN
;
A
#
# COMPACT_ATOMS: atom_id res chain seq x y z
N MET A 1 4.67 0.71 -7.67
CA MET A 1 5.30 0.53 -6.36
C MET A 1 4.41 -0.35 -5.51
N SER A 2 4.97 -1.18 -4.64
CA SER A 2 4.22 -1.95 -3.65
C SER A 2 4.82 -1.75 -2.26
N VAL A 3 3.97 -1.87 -1.24
CA VAL A 3 4.35 -1.80 0.17
C VAL A 3 3.99 -3.12 0.82
N VAL A 4 4.96 -3.74 1.48
CA VAL A 4 4.80 -5.02 2.17
C VAL A 4 5.03 -4.79 3.66
N PRO A 5 4.01 -4.95 4.52
CA PRO A 5 4.20 -4.82 5.96
C PRO A 5 5.16 -5.91 6.46
N LEU A 6 6.08 -5.53 7.35
CA LEU A 6 7.03 -6.45 8.00
C LEU A 6 6.63 -6.67 9.46
N ASP A 7 6.37 -5.58 10.18
CA ASP A 7 5.87 -5.58 11.55
C ASP A 7 4.95 -4.37 11.74
N VAL A 8 3.66 -4.60 11.99
CA VAL A 8 2.65 -3.55 12.05
C VAL A 8 2.31 -3.24 13.50
N LYS A 9 2.53 -2.00 13.92
CA LYS A 9 2.01 -1.48 15.18
C LYS A 9 0.61 -0.94 14.97
N GLU A 10 -0.12 -0.75 16.07
CA GLU A 10 -1.50 -0.29 16.02
C GLU A 10 -1.64 0.98 15.17
N GLY A 11 -2.51 0.94 14.16
CA GLY A 11 -2.79 2.07 13.28
C GLY A 11 -1.61 2.57 12.45
N MET A 12 -0.62 1.72 12.12
CA MET A 12 0.65 2.12 11.50
C MET A 12 1.48 3.09 12.38
N GLY A 13 1.30 3.02 13.71
CA GLY A 13 2.00 3.87 14.66
C GLY A 13 3.53 3.73 14.63
N VAL A 14 4.21 4.57 15.41
CA VAL A 14 5.68 4.60 15.51
C VAL A 14 6.24 3.20 15.78
N GLY A 15 7.30 2.84 15.06
CA GLY A 15 7.91 1.50 15.10
C GLY A 15 7.29 0.48 14.14
N THR A 16 6.26 0.86 13.37
CA THR A 16 5.77 0.03 12.26
C THR A 16 6.83 -0.05 11.19
N THR A 17 7.20 -1.26 10.75
CA THR A 17 8.17 -1.47 9.68
C THR A 17 7.52 -2.08 8.45
N PHE A 18 7.96 -1.64 7.28
CA PHE A 18 7.45 -2.08 5.99
C PHE A 18 8.53 -2.00 4.91
N ARG A 19 8.46 -2.88 3.93
CA ARG A 19 9.29 -2.85 2.73
C ARG A 19 8.58 -2.14 1.60
N VAL A 20 9.24 -1.16 1.01
CA VAL A 20 8.82 -0.56 -0.25
C VAL A 20 9.58 -1.21 -1.39
N ILE A 21 8.86 -1.54 -2.46
CA ILE A 21 9.39 -2.16 -3.67
C ILE A 21 8.99 -1.27 -4.85
N GLY A 22 9.98 -0.68 -5.50
CA GLY A 22 9.79 0.19 -6.67
C GLY A 22 10.48 -0.37 -7.90
N ASP A 23 9.81 -0.28 -9.05
CA ASP A 23 10.42 -0.50 -10.36
C ASP A 23 10.69 0.87 -11.00
N PHE A 24 11.95 1.12 -11.33
CA PHE A 24 12.38 2.38 -11.92
C PHE A 24 13.13 2.09 -13.22
N GLY A 25 12.36 2.02 -14.32
CA GLY A 25 12.92 1.75 -15.65
C GLY A 25 13.53 0.36 -15.78
N GLY A 26 12.86 -0.67 -15.21
CA GLY A 26 13.30 -2.06 -15.23
C GLY A 26 14.31 -2.41 -14.14
N LYS A 27 14.74 -1.43 -13.33
CA LYS A 27 15.51 -1.69 -12.11
C LYS A 27 14.60 -1.71 -10.91
N ARG A 28 14.52 -2.88 -10.28
CA ARG A 28 13.84 -3.07 -9.00
C ARG A 28 14.73 -2.58 -7.85
N LEU A 29 14.20 -1.67 -7.05
CA LEU A 29 14.80 -1.20 -5.80
C LEU A 29 13.89 -1.59 -4.63
N GLU A 30 14.50 -2.01 -3.54
CA GLU A 30 13.81 -2.41 -2.31
C GLU A 30 14.44 -1.71 -1.13
N TRP A 31 13.61 -1.21 -0.23
CA TRP A 31 14.07 -0.59 1.00
C TRP A 31 13.05 -0.77 2.12
N ASP A 32 13.55 -0.96 3.34
CA ASP A 32 12.77 -1.12 4.54
C ASP A 32 12.71 0.22 5.27
N CYS A 33 11.48 0.63 5.57
CA CYS A 33 11.15 1.85 6.28
C CYS A 33 10.55 1.55 7.64
N GLU A 34 10.71 2.49 8.56
CA GLU A 34 10.06 2.52 9.86
C GLU A 34 9.24 3.80 10.00
N THR A 35 8.02 3.72 10.52
CA THR A 35 7.26 4.92 10.93
C THR A 35 7.97 5.59 12.10
N THR A 36 8.43 6.82 11.90
CA THR A 36 9.14 7.64 12.90
C THR A 36 8.25 8.71 13.53
N GLU A 37 7.18 9.12 12.85
CA GLU A 37 6.19 10.08 13.39
C GLU A 37 4.77 9.58 13.09
N TYR A 38 3.92 9.62 14.10
CA TYR A 38 2.49 9.38 13.95
C TYR A 38 1.71 10.40 14.80
N LYS A 39 1.04 11.33 14.11
CA LYS A 39 0.09 12.27 14.69
C LYS A 39 -1.26 12.00 14.07
N ARG A 40 -2.17 11.45 14.89
CA ARG A 40 -3.53 11.10 14.48
C ARG A 40 -4.18 12.29 13.74
N ASN A 41 -4.80 12.00 12.60
CA ASN A 41 -5.50 12.96 11.73
C ASN A 41 -4.64 14.12 11.19
N SER A 42 -3.32 14.05 11.29
CA SER A 42 -2.45 15.17 10.90
C SER A 42 -1.25 14.73 10.08
N ARG A 43 -0.47 13.75 10.57
CA ARG A 43 0.80 13.42 9.93
C ARG A 43 1.24 11.99 10.19
N ILE A 44 1.81 11.37 9.16
CA ILE A 44 2.56 10.11 9.29
C ILE A 44 3.86 10.25 8.52
N THR A 45 4.97 9.98 9.20
CA THR A 45 6.31 10.02 8.59
C THR A 45 7.00 8.68 8.79
N ALA A 46 7.66 8.20 7.73
CA ALA A 46 8.49 7.02 7.79
C ALA A 46 9.85 7.27 7.12
N GLU A 47 10.88 6.66 7.67
CA GLU A 47 12.26 6.82 7.20
C GLU A 47 12.86 5.46 6.88
N GLN A 48 13.69 5.41 5.84
CA GLN A 48 14.43 4.20 5.51
C GLN A 48 15.49 3.92 6.58
N PHE A 49 15.45 2.74 7.18
CA PHE A 49 16.53 2.24 8.03
C PHE A 49 17.43 1.22 7.30
N LYS A 50 16.95 0.63 6.19
CA LYS A 50 17.74 -0.31 5.38
C LYS A 50 17.38 -0.19 3.90
N GLY A 51 18.35 0.06 3.02
CA GLY A 51 18.10 0.14 1.59
C GLY A 51 19.20 0.87 0.82
N PRO A 52 19.03 1.05 -0.49
CA PRO A 52 20.06 1.65 -1.33
C PRO A 52 20.16 3.17 -1.15
N PHE A 53 19.08 3.85 -0.76
CA PHE A 53 19.09 5.31 -0.66
C PHE A 53 20.02 5.78 0.47
N LYS A 54 20.77 6.86 0.24
CA LYS A 54 21.58 7.47 1.32
C LYS A 54 20.69 8.15 2.36
N HIS A 55 19.54 8.64 1.90
CA HIS A 55 18.48 9.21 2.71
C HIS A 55 17.16 8.95 1.97
N TRP A 56 16.14 8.55 2.71
CA TRP A 56 14.79 8.41 2.21
C TRP A 56 13.82 8.62 3.37
N LYS A 57 12.94 9.61 3.21
CA LYS A 57 11.89 9.97 4.14
C LYS A 57 10.62 10.24 3.37
N ILE A 58 9.53 9.64 3.81
CA ILE A 58 8.20 9.84 3.24
C ILE A 58 7.27 10.40 4.32
N THR A 59 6.57 11.47 3.98
CA THR A 59 5.62 12.14 4.88
C THR A 59 4.27 12.24 4.19
N ASN A 60 3.23 11.80 4.89
CA ASN A 60 1.84 12.04 4.54
C ASN A 60 1.31 13.10 5.49
N ASP A 61 0.90 14.23 4.94
CA ASP A 61 0.20 15.29 5.65
C ASP A 61 -1.29 15.23 5.33
N PHE A 62 -2.11 15.41 6.36
CA PHE A 62 -3.56 15.42 6.29
C PHE A 62 -4.05 16.78 6.78
N GLU A 63 -4.71 17.52 5.89
CA GLU A 63 -5.28 18.83 6.17
C GLU A 63 -6.80 18.75 5.97
N GLU A 64 -7.55 19.06 7.03
CA GLU A 64 -9.01 19.17 6.96
C GLU A 64 -9.39 20.45 6.21
N LEU A 65 -10.17 20.32 5.15
CA LEU A 65 -10.64 21.46 4.34
C LEU A 65 -12.11 21.79 4.57
N GLY A 66 -12.87 20.89 5.19
CA GLY A 66 -14.29 21.02 5.45
C GLY A 66 -14.95 19.68 5.72
N GLU A 67 -16.29 19.68 5.74
CA GLU A 67 -17.07 18.46 5.95
C GLU A 67 -16.79 17.43 4.83
N ASN A 68 -16.34 16.24 5.21
CA ASN A 68 -15.96 15.16 4.29
C ASN A 68 -14.86 15.52 3.28
N GLU A 69 -14.06 16.56 3.54
CA GLU A 69 -13.00 17.00 2.65
C GLU A 69 -11.64 17.02 3.36
N THR A 70 -10.66 16.30 2.81
CA THR A 70 -9.30 16.25 3.32
C THR A 70 -8.32 16.38 2.19
N ARG A 71 -7.37 17.31 2.31
CA ARG A 71 -6.19 17.34 1.45
C ARG A 71 -5.14 16.41 2.02
N VAL A 72 -4.78 15.40 1.22
CA VAL A 72 -3.65 14.52 1.51
C VAL A 72 -2.47 14.97 0.66
N THR A 73 -1.36 15.31 1.31
CA THR A 73 -0.11 15.68 0.65
C THR A 73 0.94 14.62 0.95
N LEU A 74 1.50 14.01 -0.10
CA LEU A 74 2.59 13.03 0.03
C LEU A 74 3.91 13.67 -0.40
N THR A 75 4.85 13.82 0.53
CA THR A 75 6.19 14.37 0.28
C THR A 75 7.24 13.29 0.46
N VAL A 76 8.21 13.23 -0.45
CA VAL A 76 9.36 12.32 -0.36
C VAL A 76 10.65 13.11 -0.43
N ASP A 77 11.41 13.08 0.65
CA ASP A 77 12.77 13.61 0.72
C ASP A 77 13.75 12.45 0.50
N TYR A 78 14.60 12.55 -0.53
CA TYR A 78 15.50 11.46 -0.87
C TYR A 78 16.85 11.92 -1.42
N VAL A 79 17.86 11.09 -1.15
CA VAL A 79 19.20 11.22 -1.74
C VAL A 79 19.52 9.92 -2.48
N MET A 80 19.74 10.06 -3.80
CA MET A 80 19.93 8.92 -4.70
C MET A 80 21.10 8.02 -4.26
N PRO A 81 20.94 6.69 -4.40
CA PRO A 81 22.07 5.78 -4.35
C PRO A 81 23.12 6.14 -5.41
N PHE A 82 24.39 5.92 -5.11
CA PHE A 82 25.54 5.97 -6.05
C PHE A 82 26.00 7.34 -6.60
N GLY A 83 25.47 8.48 -6.14
CA GLY A 83 26.00 9.82 -6.48
C GLY A 83 25.85 10.21 -7.97
N PRO A 84 26.32 11.40 -8.38
CA PRO A 84 26.08 11.93 -9.74
C PRO A 84 26.81 11.18 -10.86
N LEU A 85 27.86 10.42 -10.54
CA LEU A 85 28.70 9.71 -11.50
C LEU A 85 28.44 8.18 -11.54
N GLY A 86 27.63 7.64 -10.63
CA GLY A 86 27.49 6.19 -10.44
C GLY A 86 26.15 5.57 -10.87
N SER A 87 25.22 6.31 -11.48
CA SER A 87 23.88 5.79 -11.74
C SER A 87 23.60 5.54 -13.23
N ILE A 88 23.40 4.27 -13.58
CA ILE A 88 22.70 3.84 -14.81
C ILE A 88 21.27 4.42 -14.86
N LEU A 89 20.70 4.85 -13.72
CA LEU A 89 19.44 5.60 -13.66
C LEU A 89 19.66 7.11 -13.71
N ASN A 90 19.17 7.76 -14.76
CA ASN A 90 19.09 9.22 -14.81
C ASN A 90 18.15 9.74 -13.70
N LYS A 91 18.63 10.68 -12.86
CA LYS A 91 17.87 11.32 -11.77
C LYS A 91 16.48 11.81 -12.20
N ALA A 92 16.37 12.39 -13.39
CA ALA A 92 15.10 12.87 -13.93
C ALA A 92 14.13 11.72 -14.25
N LYS A 93 14.63 10.60 -14.78
CA LYS A 93 13.81 9.41 -15.03
C LYS A 93 13.33 8.79 -13.72
N PHE A 94 14.18 8.77 -12.69
CA PHE A 94 13.79 8.32 -11.36
C PHE A 94 12.69 9.20 -10.78
N ALA A 95 12.89 10.53 -10.75
CA ALA A 95 11.92 11.47 -10.21
C ALA A 95 10.55 11.31 -10.88
N LYS A 96 10.50 11.29 -12.21
CA LYS A 96 9.26 11.09 -12.98
C LYS A 96 8.56 9.75 -12.67
N SER A 97 9.34 8.69 -12.45
CA SER A 97 8.80 7.37 -12.12
C SER A 97 8.28 7.31 -10.68
N ALA A 98 8.96 7.97 -9.75
CA ALA A 98 8.53 8.12 -8.36
C ALA A 98 7.23 8.94 -8.28
N GLU A 99 7.19 10.11 -8.93
CA GLU A 99 6.01 10.98 -9.03
C GLU A 99 4.79 10.21 -9.54
N ARG A 100 4.91 9.48 -10.65
CA ARG A 100 3.81 8.65 -11.19
C ARG A 100 3.32 7.59 -10.20
N GLY A 101 4.23 6.94 -9.50
CA GLY A 101 3.87 5.92 -8.51
C GLY A 101 3.20 6.53 -7.28
N MET A 102 3.63 7.71 -6.84
CA MET A 102 3.01 8.50 -5.77
C MET A 102 1.61 8.96 -6.16
N GLU A 103 1.47 9.52 -7.36
CA GLU A 103 0.19 9.94 -7.94
C GLU A 103 -0.79 8.77 -8.02
N THR A 104 -0.35 7.62 -8.54
CA THR A 104 -1.15 6.39 -8.60
C THR A 104 -1.61 5.94 -7.20
N ALA A 105 -0.72 6.02 -6.21
CA ALA A 105 -1.06 5.64 -4.83
C ALA A 105 -2.15 6.56 -4.24
N LEU A 106 -2.02 7.87 -4.41
CA LEU A 106 -3.02 8.84 -3.96
C LEU A 106 -4.36 8.67 -4.69
N TYR A 107 -4.34 8.45 -6.00
CA TYR A 107 -5.56 8.16 -6.76
C TYR A 107 -6.27 6.89 -6.27
N ASN A 108 -5.51 5.83 -5.98
CA ASN A 108 -6.08 4.61 -5.45
C ASN A 108 -6.72 4.88 -4.08
N VAL A 109 -6.00 5.51 -3.14
CA VAL A 109 -6.54 5.85 -1.81
C VAL A 109 -7.80 6.70 -1.92
N ARG A 110 -7.78 7.72 -2.78
CA ARG A 110 -8.96 8.54 -3.05
C ARG A 110 -10.14 7.70 -3.55
N GLY A 111 -9.90 6.83 -4.54
CA GLY A 111 -10.93 5.92 -5.05
C GLY A 111 -11.50 5.01 -3.96
N LEU A 112 -10.65 4.49 -3.06
CA LEU A 112 -11.09 3.68 -1.92
C LEU A 112 -12.00 4.46 -0.96
N LEU A 113 -11.66 5.71 -0.65
CA LEU A 113 -12.39 6.55 0.30
C LEU A 113 -13.69 7.10 -0.29
N GLU A 114 -13.69 7.45 -1.57
CA GLU A 114 -14.87 7.97 -2.28
C GLU A 114 -15.82 6.86 -2.77
N GLY A 115 -15.52 5.58 -2.48
CA GLY A 115 -16.34 4.44 -2.90
C GLY A 115 -16.26 4.10 -4.39
N ASN A 116 -15.34 4.74 -5.12
CA ASN A 116 -15.11 4.52 -6.55
C ASN A 116 -14.02 3.45 -6.84
N GLY A 117 -13.42 2.87 -5.79
CA GLY A 117 -12.33 1.89 -5.85
C GLY A 117 -12.61 0.60 -5.07
N SER A 118 -11.69 -0.37 -5.15
CA SER A 118 -11.84 -1.69 -4.53
C SER A 118 -11.59 -1.67 -3.01
N ILE A 119 -12.64 -1.67 -2.19
CA ILE A 119 -12.56 -1.61 -0.71
C ILE A 119 -11.49 -2.58 -0.15
N PRO A 120 -10.47 -2.10 0.61
CA PRO A 120 -9.48 -2.97 1.22
C PRO A 120 -10.14 -3.77 2.35
N VAL A 121 -10.08 -5.09 2.25
CA VAL A 121 -10.59 -5.99 3.29
C VAL A 121 -9.44 -6.42 4.18
N TYR A 122 -9.46 -6.00 5.44
CA TYR A 122 -8.52 -6.49 6.46
C TYR A 122 -8.92 -7.91 6.86
N ILE A 123 -8.16 -8.90 6.42
CA ILE A 123 -8.33 -10.31 6.79
C ILE A 123 -7.01 -10.89 7.29
N THR A 124 -7.08 -11.93 8.11
CA THR A 124 -5.87 -12.63 8.57
C THR A 124 -5.12 -13.25 7.38
N LEU A 125 -3.81 -13.45 7.53
CA LEU A 125 -3.00 -14.09 6.49
C LEU A 125 -3.50 -15.51 6.17
N ASP A 126 -4.02 -16.24 7.16
CA ASP A 126 -4.63 -17.55 6.97
C ASP A 126 -5.90 -17.46 6.10
N ALA A 127 -6.80 -16.54 6.40
CA ALA A 127 -8.01 -16.30 5.61
C ALA A 127 -7.66 -15.90 4.16
N TYR A 128 -6.65 -15.03 3.99
CA TYR A 128 -6.18 -14.62 2.66
C TYR A 128 -5.65 -15.81 1.84
N ARG A 129 -4.85 -16.69 2.45
CA ARG A 129 -4.31 -17.89 1.78
C ARG A 129 -5.42 -18.84 1.35
N LYS A 130 -6.44 -19.04 2.19
CA LYS A 130 -7.62 -19.86 1.85
C LYS A 130 -8.38 -19.28 0.66
N LEU A 131 -8.61 -17.96 0.66
CA LEU A 131 -9.27 -17.26 -0.44
C LEU A 131 -8.51 -17.40 -1.77
N LEU A 132 -7.17 -17.32 -1.74
CA LEU A 132 -6.34 -17.55 -2.93
C LEU A 132 -6.39 -19.00 -3.43
N ALA A 133 -6.52 -19.98 -2.52
CA ALA A 133 -6.67 -21.38 -2.91
C ALA A 133 -8.01 -21.61 -3.64
N GLU A 134 -9.11 -21.05 -3.15
CA GLU A 134 -10.42 -21.10 -3.81
C GLU A 134 -10.40 -20.39 -5.17
N LYS A 135 -9.77 -19.22 -5.24
CA LYS A 135 -9.54 -18.52 -6.52
C LYS A 135 -8.88 -19.42 -7.56
N LYS A 136 -7.86 -20.21 -7.16
CA LYS A 136 -7.17 -21.12 -8.08
C LYS A 136 -8.08 -22.24 -8.59
N LYS A 137 -8.96 -22.77 -7.72
CA LYS A 137 -9.97 -23.78 -8.13
C LYS A 137 -10.99 -23.19 -9.11
N MET A 138 -11.35 -21.93 -8.93
CA MET A 138 -12.28 -21.18 -9.79
C MET A 138 -11.58 -20.53 -11.00
N HIS A 139 -10.59 -21.18 -11.61
CA HIS A 139 -9.90 -20.69 -12.81
C HIS A 139 -9.32 -19.26 -12.70
N ASN A 140 -8.86 -18.87 -11.51
CA ASN A 140 -8.23 -17.57 -11.22
C ASN A 140 -9.13 -16.34 -11.45
N VAL A 141 -10.46 -16.47 -11.31
CA VAL A 141 -11.40 -15.35 -11.33
C VAL A 141 -11.07 -14.26 -10.29
N PRO A 142 -11.61 -13.03 -10.42
CA PRO A 142 -11.43 -11.99 -9.43
C PRO A 142 -11.81 -12.44 -8.01
N VAL A 143 -11.09 -11.92 -7.01
CA VAL A 143 -11.33 -12.27 -5.59
C VAL A 143 -12.76 -11.92 -5.16
N SER A 144 -13.33 -10.83 -5.67
CA SER A 144 -14.72 -10.46 -5.44
C SER A 144 -15.68 -11.55 -5.93
N THR A 145 -15.44 -12.13 -7.11
CA THR A 145 -16.26 -13.22 -7.65
C THR A 145 -16.19 -14.47 -6.77
N VAL A 146 -15.00 -14.82 -6.28
CA VAL A 146 -14.82 -15.94 -5.34
C VAL A 146 -15.61 -15.70 -4.06
N LEU A 147 -15.51 -14.50 -3.48
CA LEU A 147 -16.20 -14.14 -2.25
C LEU A 147 -17.72 -14.21 -2.41
N THR A 148 -18.26 -13.66 -3.50
CA THR A 148 -19.71 -13.71 -3.79
C THR A 148 -20.20 -15.15 -3.92
N GLN A 149 -19.43 -16.03 -4.56
CA GLN A 149 -19.80 -17.44 -4.71
C GLN A 149 -19.81 -18.16 -3.36
N ILE A 150 -18.79 -17.95 -2.51
CA ILE A 150 -18.71 -18.53 -1.17
C ILE A 150 -19.90 -18.07 -0.31
N LEU A 151 -20.25 -16.78 -0.36
CA LEU A 151 -21.40 -16.25 0.38
C LEU A 151 -22.71 -16.89 -0.08
N LYS A 152 -22.91 -17.04 -1.39
CA LYS A 152 -24.08 -17.71 -1.95
C LYS A 152 -24.20 -19.17 -1.49
N GLU A 153 -23.10 -19.91 -1.52
CA GLU A 153 -23.07 -21.31 -1.04
C GLU A 153 -23.38 -21.40 0.46
N TYR A 154 -22.86 -20.46 1.27
CA TYR A 154 -23.17 -20.38 2.68
C TYR A 154 -24.67 -20.13 2.94
N ASP A 155 -25.27 -19.18 2.22
CA ASP A 155 -26.71 -18.87 2.34
C ASP A 155 -27.57 -20.08 1.94
N GLU A 156 -27.19 -20.79 0.87
CA GLU A 156 -27.86 -22.01 0.44
C GLU A 156 -27.76 -23.16 1.45
N ILE A 157 -26.63 -23.25 2.18
CA ILE A 157 -26.46 -24.24 3.25
C ILE A 157 -27.33 -23.87 4.46
N GLN A 158 -27.30 -22.61 4.90
CA GLN A 158 -28.11 -22.13 6.03
C GLN A 158 -29.60 -22.34 5.78
N ALA A 159 -30.09 -22.07 4.56
CA ALA A 159 -31.49 -22.27 4.19
C ALA A 159 -31.95 -23.75 4.22
N LYS A 160 -31.01 -24.71 4.22
CA LYS A 160 -31.30 -26.16 4.22
C LYS A 160 -31.19 -26.81 5.60
N VAL A 161 -30.70 -26.10 6.62
CA VAL A 161 -30.66 -26.60 7.99
C VAL A 161 -32.01 -26.27 8.66
N PRO A 162 -32.85 -27.25 9.01
CA PRO A 162 -34.05 -27.00 9.80
C PRO A 162 -33.65 -26.51 11.20
N ASN A 163 -34.39 -25.54 11.75
CA ASN A 163 -34.28 -25.11 13.15
C ASN A 163 -34.37 -26.29 14.13
#